data_AF-A0AAU6T522-F1
#
_entry.id   AF-A0AAU6T522-F1
#
_cell.length_a   1.000
_cell.length_b   1.000
_cell.length_c   1.000
_cell.angle_alpha   90.00
_cell.angle_beta   90.00
_cell.angle_gamma   90.00
#
_symmetry.space_group_name_H-M   'P 1'
#
loop_
_entity.id
_entity.type
_entity.pdbx_description
1 polymer ?
#
loop_
_entity_poly.entity_id
_entity_poly.type
_entity_poly.pdbx_seq_one_letter_code
_entity_poly.pdbx_strand_id
1 'polypeptide(L)'
;MGRNDLLIRTFLSRQTTPKHSSGLFLSDIADVTIDLHIPYGDAVIELEGLSEKCCPVSSVIGFTVIQALVTQTVCNLAESGLTPLVWVSSNLDRGDEINKEHILSMKGRVSCL
;
A
#
# COMPACT_ATOMS: atom_id res chain seq x y z
N MET A 1 23.63 -11.00 -14.27
CA MET A 1 23.38 -10.04 -13.17
C MET A 1 21.91 -10.21 -12.81
N GLY A 2 21.66 -10.99 -11.75
CA GLY A 2 20.42 -11.73 -11.52
C GLY A 2 19.23 -10.83 -11.18
N ARG A 3 18.09 -11.14 -11.81
CA ARG A 3 16.81 -10.44 -11.68
C ARG A 3 16.14 -10.94 -10.38
N ASN A 4 16.19 -10.13 -9.33
CA ASN A 4 15.31 -10.14 -8.16
C ASN A 4 15.06 -11.51 -7.49
N ASP A 5 16.10 -12.12 -6.90
CA ASP A 5 15.96 -13.24 -5.95
C ASP A 5 15.63 -12.75 -4.53
N LEU A 6 14.58 -11.95 -4.36
CA LEU A 6 13.94 -11.79 -3.05
C LEU A 6 12.70 -12.68 -2.99
N LEU A 7 12.97 -13.95 -2.65
CA LEU A 7 12.06 -14.96 -2.12
C LEU A 7 10.76 -15.15 -2.92
N ILE A 8 10.72 -16.25 -3.70
CA ILE A 8 9.50 -16.84 -4.26
C ILE A 8 8.51 -17.08 -3.10
N ARG A 9 7.53 -16.19 -2.97
CA ARG A 9 6.32 -16.42 -2.19
C ARG A 9 5.12 -16.29 -3.13
N THR A 10 4.21 -17.25 -3.02
CA THR A 10 3.04 -17.36 -3.89
C THR A 10 2.10 -16.19 -3.61
N PHE A 11 2.16 -15.15 -4.45
CA PHE A 11 1.16 -14.09 -4.43
C PHE A 11 -0.24 -14.69 -4.61
N LEU A 12 -1.20 -14.22 -3.81
CA LEU A 12 -2.62 -14.51 -3.97
C LEU A 12 -3.05 -14.48 -5.45
N SER A 13 -2.61 -13.46 -6.19
CA SER A 13 -2.95 -13.27 -7.60
C SER A 13 -2.54 -14.44 -8.50
N ARG A 14 -1.46 -15.17 -8.18
CA ARG A 14 -0.98 -16.33 -8.94
C ARG A 14 -1.89 -17.55 -8.86
N GLN A 15 -2.87 -17.54 -7.97
CA GLN A 15 -3.91 -18.56 -7.89
C GLN A 15 -5.12 -18.25 -8.79
N THR A 16 -5.07 -17.15 -9.55
CA THR A 16 -6.12 -16.73 -10.48
C THR A 16 -5.59 -16.63 -11.92
N THR A 17 -6.46 -16.34 -12.87
CA THR A 17 -6.05 -16.03 -14.26
C THR A 17 -5.86 -14.51 -14.43
N PRO A 18 -4.77 -14.04 -15.06
CA PRO A 18 -4.57 -12.62 -15.33
C PRO A 18 -5.67 -12.09 -16.24
N LYS A 19 -6.23 -10.92 -15.90
CA LYS A 19 -7.40 -10.35 -16.61
C LYS A 19 -7.04 -9.27 -17.62
N HIS A 20 -5.84 -8.70 -17.55
CA HIS A 20 -5.39 -7.68 -18.49
C HIS A 20 -5.05 -8.30 -19.85
N SER A 21 -5.26 -7.58 -20.94
CA SER A 21 -5.01 -8.06 -22.31
C SER A 21 -3.56 -8.47 -22.59
N SER A 22 -2.61 -7.99 -21.78
CA SER A 22 -1.21 -8.41 -21.84
C SER A 22 -0.96 -9.82 -21.30
N GLY A 23 -1.91 -10.43 -20.59
CA GLY A 23 -1.74 -11.72 -19.93
C GLY A 23 -0.80 -11.68 -18.72
N LEU A 24 -0.42 -10.49 -18.25
CA LEU A 24 0.46 -10.30 -17.10
C LEU A 24 -0.32 -9.91 -15.83
N PHE A 25 0.23 -10.27 -14.67
CA PHE A 25 -0.16 -9.71 -13.39
C PHE A 25 0.59 -8.41 -13.12
N LEU A 26 0.07 -7.59 -12.20
CA LEU A 26 0.76 -6.38 -11.75
C LEU A 26 2.18 -6.69 -11.22
N SER A 27 2.34 -7.82 -10.52
CA SER A 27 3.65 -8.25 -9.99
C SER A 27 4.66 -8.65 -11.07
N ASP A 28 4.24 -8.88 -12.32
CA ASP A 28 5.17 -9.17 -13.42
C ASP A 28 5.87 -7.90 -13.95
N ILE A 29 5.28 -6.73 -13.72
CA ILE A 29 5.74 -5.45 -14.29
C ILE A 29 6.19 -4.44 -13.23
N ALA A 30 5.98 -4.72 -11.95
CA ALA A 30 6.44 -3.87 -10.86
C ALA A 30 7.93 -4.10 -10.56
N ASP A 31 8.69 -3.03 -10.33
CA ASP A 31 10.09 -3.13 -9.92
C ASP A 31 10.25 -3.79 -8.54
N VAL A 32 9.31 -3.48 -7.64
CA VAL A 32 9.25 -4.00 -6.28
C VAL A 32 7.83 -4.46 -5.98
N THR A 33 7.71 -5.66 -5.41
CA THR A 33 6.45 -6.24 -4.99
C THR A 33 6.51 -6.58 -3.52
N ILE A 34 5.46 -6.24 -2.77
CA ILE A 34 5.34 -6.58 -1.35
C ILE A 34 4.24 -7.62 -1.22
N ASP A 35 4.61 -8.81 -0.74
CA ASP A 35 3.65 -9.86 -0.42
C ASP A 35 3.04 -9.62 0.96
N LEU A 36 1.72 -9.47 1.01
CA LEU A 36 0.95 -9.27 2.24
C LEU A 36 0.61 -10.60 2.94
N HIS A 37 0.97 -11.75 2.34
CA HIS A 37 0.69 -13.10 2.85
C HIS A 37 -0.80 -13.36 3.12
N ILE A 38 -1.66 -12.80 2.27
CA ILE A 38 -3.10 -12.98 2.37
C ILE A 38 -3.49 -14.34 1.78
N PRO A 39 -4.29 -15.16 2.50
CA PRO A 39 -4.75 -16.43 1.98
C PRO A 39 -5.64 -16.25 0.75
N TYR A 40 -5.81 -17.33 -0.03
CA TYR A 40 -6.71 -17.32 -1.18
C TYR A 40 -8.12 -16.86 -0.79
N GLY A 41 -8.69 -15.96 -1.59
CA GLY A 41 -10.02 -15.39 -1.36
C GLY A 41 -10.07 -14.21 -0.38
N ASP A 42 -8.97 -13.84 0.30
CA ASP A 42 -8.96 -12.77 1.33
C ASP A 42 -10.11 -12.94 2.34
N ALA A 43 -10.14 -14.09 3.00
CA ALA A 43 -11.12 -14.40 4.03
C ALA A 43 -10.58 -15.45 4.99
N VAL A 44 -10.69 -15.20 6.29
CA VAL A 44 -9.98 -15.99 7.33
C VAL A 44 -10.90 -16.66 8.34
N ILE A 45 -12.18 -16.30 8.38
CA ILE A 45 -13.16 -16.87 9.33
C ILE A 45 -14.08 -17.85 8.61
N GLU A 46 -14.14 -19.07 9.11
CA GLU A 46 -15.11 -20.11 8.72
C GLU A 46 -16.30 -20.07 9.67
N LEU A 47 -17.52 -20.18 9.12
CA LEU A 47 -18.77 -20.24 9.89
C LEU A 47 -19.57 -21.46 9.45
N GLU A 48 -20.10 -22.22 10.41
CA GLU A 48 -20.93 -23.39 10.12
C GLU A 48 -22.16 -22.99 9.29
N GLY A 49 -22.41 -23.74 8.22
CA GLY A 49 -23.53 -23.49 7.30
C GLY A 49 -23.24 -22.48 6.17
N LEU A 50 -22.05 -21.86 6.13
CA LEU A 50 -21.61 -21.05 4.99
C LEU A 50 -20.62 -21.81 4.10
N SER A 51 -20.77 -21.68 2.78
CA SER A 51 -19.85 -22.29 1.80
C SER A 51 -18.55 -21.52 1.64
N GLU A 52 -18.56 -20.20 1.88
CA GLU A 52 -17.42 -19.31 1.73
C GLU A 52 -16.98 -18.73 3.08
N LYS A 53 -15.68 -18.46 3.21
CA LYS A 53 -15.11 -17.77 4.38
C LYS A 53 -15.48 -16.28 4.36
N CYS A 54 -15.44 -15.64 5.53
CA CYS A 54 -15.60 -14.19 5.69
C CYS A 54 -14.41 -13.56 6.43
N CYS A 55 -14.51 -12.26 6.73
CA CYS A 55 -13.46 -11.44 7.36
C CYS A 55 -12.23 -11.25 6.45
N PRO A 56 -12.29 -10.32 5.48
CA PRO A 56 -11.12 -9.92 4.71
C PRO A 56 -10.12 -9.18 5.58
N VAL A 57 -8.84 -9.53 5.41
CA VAL A 57 -7.73 -9.00 6.22
C VAL A 57 -6.76 -8.17 5.38
N SER A 58 -6.82 -8.25 4.05
CA SER A 58 -5.92 -7.54 3.15
C SER A 58 -5.92 -6.03 3.35
N SER A 59 -7.07 -5.41 3.63
CA SER A 59 -7.16 -3.96 3.87
C SER A 59 -6.37 -3.54 5.10
N VAL A 60 -6.54 -4.23 6.23
CA VAL A 60 -5.87 -3.87 7.49
C VAL A 60 -4.36 -4.07 7.36
N ILE A 61 -3.94 -5.20 6.81
CA ILE A 61 -2.53 -5.52 6.60
C ILE A 61 -1.91 -4.57 5.56
N GLY A 62 -2.60 -4.35 4.45
CA GLY A 62 -2.16 -3.45 3.37
C GLY A 62 -2.01 -2.01 3.86
N PHE A 63 -2.97 -1.48 4.61
CA PHE A 63 -2.85 -0.14 5.21
C PHE A 63 -1.69 -0.06 6.20
N THR A 64 -1.47 -1.10 7.01
CA THR A 64 -0.32 -1.15 7.93
C THR A 64 1.00 -1.06 7.18
N VAL A 65 1.15 -1.83 6.10
CA VAL A 65 2.34 -1.80 5.24
C VAL A 65 2.51 -0.44 4.57
N ILE A 66 1.44 0.14 4.01
CA ILE A 66 1.50 1.47 3.39
C ILE A 66 1.95 2.53 4.38
N GLN A 67 1.40 2.53 5.60
CA GLN A 67 1.82 3.48 6.64
C GLN A 67 3.30 3.29 7.00
N ALA A 68 3.76 2.05 7.17
CA ALA A 68 5.17 1.77 7.43
C ALA A 68 6.10 2.28 6.31
N LEU A 69 5.71 2.08 5.04
CA LEU A 69 6.48 2.58 3.89
C LEU A 69 6.54 4.11 3.86
N VAL A 70 5.41 4.78 4.07
CA VAL A 70 5.35 6.24 4.11
C VAL A 70 6.22 6.77 5.24
N THR A 71 6.11 6.22 6.45
CA THR A 71 6.92 6.61 7.60
C THR A 71 8.41 6.38 7.34
N GLN A 72 8.81 5.21 6.84
CA GLN A 72 10.22 4.95 6.55
C GLN A 72 10.77 5.89 5.46
N THR A 73 9.94 6.22 4.46
CA THR A 73 10.31 7.20 3.43
C THR A 73 10.57 8.58 4.04
N VAL A 74 9.68 9.03 4.94
CA VAL A 74 9.84 10.30 5.67
C VAL A 74 11.13 10.28 6.51
N CYS A 75 11.40 9.20 7.24
CA CYS A 75 12.63 9.05 8.03
C CYS A 75 13.89 9.16 7.15
N ASN A 76 13.94 8.41 6.04
CA ASN A 76 15.09 8.43 5.13
C ASN A 76 15.33 9.82 4.53
N LEU A 77 14.27 10.55 4.18
CA LEU A 77 14.37 11.93 3.67
C LEU A 77 14.89 12.88 4.74
N ALA A 78 14.38 12.76 5.97
CA ALA A 78 14.84 13.57 7.10
C ALA A 78 16.31 13.32 7.46
N GLU A 79 16.74 12.05 7.49
CA GLU A 79 18.14 11.64 7.68
C GLU A 79 19.06 12.18 6.58
N SER A 80 18.52 12.38 5.38
CA SER A 80 19.23 12.99 4.25
C SER A 80 19.24 14.53 4.27
N GLY A 81 18.77 15.16 5.35
CA GLY A 81 18.74 16.62 5.52
C GLY A 81 17.60 17.32 4.76
N LEU A 82 16.63 16.58 4.24
CA LEU A 82 15.44 17.12 3.58
C LEU A 82 14.30 17.28 4.59
N THR A 83 13.40 18.24 4.36
CA THR A 83 12.19 18.41 5.16
C THR A 83 10.97 17.94 4.34
N PRO A 84 10.51 16.68 4.50
CA PRO A 84 9.34 16.18 3.81
C PRO A 84 8.05 16.85 4.32
N LEU A 85 7.05 16.99 3.44
CA LEU A 85 5.71 17.41 3.82
C LEU A 85 5.00 16.27 4.55
N VAL A 86 4.40 16.55 5.71
CA VAL A 86 3.70 15.55 6.53
C VAL A 86 2.32 16.08 6.86
N TRP A 87 1.29 15.36 6.39
CA TRP A 87 -0.09 15.66 6.74
C TRP A 87 -0.33 15.42 8.22
N VAL A 88 -0.95 16.40 8.87
CA VAL A 88 -1.26 16.34 10.30
C VAL A 88 -2.77 16.17 10.51
N SER A 89 -3.14 15.61 11.66
CA SER A 89 -4.55 15.49 12.02
C SER A 89 -5.18 16.87 12.15
N SER A 90 -6.37 17.07 11.59
CA SER A 90 -7.19 18.29 11.80
C SER A 90 -7.60 18.49 13.25
N ASN A 91 -7.48 17.46 14.11
CA ASN A 91 -7.69 17.61 15.56
C ASN A 91 -6.51 18.28 16.27
N LEU A 92 -5.39 18.55 15.58
CA LEU A 92 -4.32 19.39 16.10
C LEU A 92 -4.74 20.86 15.97
N ASP A 93 -4.49 21.69 16.99
CA ASP A 93 -4.89 23.11 16.99
C ASP A 93 -4.44 23.87 15.73
N ARG A 94 -3.30 23.49 15.15
CA ARG A 94 -2.73 24.09 13.93
C ARG A 94 -2.85 23.18 12.70
N GLY A 95 -3.63 22.10 12.79
CA GLY A 95 -3.67 21.03 11.79
C GLY A 95 -4.14 21.51 10.42
N ASP A 96 -5.26 22.24 10.40
CA ASP A 96 -5.84 22.75 9.15
C ASP A 96 -4.95 23.81 8.49
N GLU A 97 -4.27 24.64 9.29
CA GLU A 97 -3.35 25.67 8.80
C GLU A 97 -2.14 25.04 8.11
N ILE A 98 -1.50 24.06 8.77
CA ILE A 98 -0.37 23.29 8.22
C ILE A 98 -0.78 22.58 6.92
N ASN A 99 -1.91 21.86 6.94
CA ASN A 99 -2.38 21.11 5.79
C ASN A 99 -2.75 22.03 4.61
N LYS A 100 -3.31 23.20 4.87
CA LYS A 100 -3.64 24.19 3.83
C LYS A 100 -2.39 24.68 3.08
N GLU A 101 -1.29 24.93 3.81
CA GLU A 101 -0.02 25.30 3.19
C GLU A 101 0.51 24.17 2.28
N HIS A 102 0.41 22.92 2.74
CA HIS A 102 0.80 21.75 1.94
C HIS A 102 -0.03 21.62 0.66
N ILE A 103 -1.36 21.74 0.74
CA ILE A 103 -2.26 21.71 -0.44
C ILE A 103 -1.85 22.76 -1.46
N LEU A 104 -1.63 24.01 -1.02
CA LEU A 104 -1.21 25.10 -1.89
C LEU A 104 0.11 24.80 -2.61
N SER A 105 1.08 24.20 -1.91
CA SER A 105 2.38 23.82 -2.48
C SER A 105 2.29 22.68 -3.52
N MET A 106 1.27 21.82 -3.42
CA MET A 106 1.08 20.66 -4.31
C MET A 106 0.08 20.91 -5.44
N LYS A 107 -0.57 22.08 -5.46
CA LYS A 107 -1.56 22.43 -6.48
C LYS A 107 -0.97 22.30 -7.89
N GLY A 108 -1.66 21.56 -8.75
CA GLY A 108 -1.21 21.27 -10.12
C GLY A 108 -0.23 20.09 -10.25
N ARG A 109 0.27 19.52 -9.13
CA ARG A 109 1.05 18.28 -9.12
C ARG A 109 0.21 17.07 -8.74
N VAL A 110 -0.80 17.26 -7.89
CA VAL A 110 -1.75 16.22 -7.47
C VAL A 110 -3.15 16.66 -7.89
N SER A 111 -3.83 15.85 -8.70
CA SER A 111 -5.08 16.25 -9.35
C SER A 111 -6.30 16.30 -8.41
N CYS A 112 -6.20 15.69 -7.23
CA CYS A 112 -7.29 15.61 -6.26
C CYS A 112 -7.11 16.55 -5.05
N LEU A 113 -6.14 17.48 -5.10
CA LEU A 113 -5.89 18.50 -4.08
C LEU A 113 -6.31 19.90 -4.55
#